data_AF-A0A067BT56-F1
#
_entry.id   AF-A0A067BT56-F1
#
_cell.length_a   1.000
_cell.length_b   1.000
_cell.length_c   1.000
_cell.angle_alpha   90.00
_cell.angle_beta   90.00
_cell.angle_gamma   90.00
#
_symmetry.space_group_name_H-M   'P 1'
#
loop_
_entity.id
_entity.type
_entity.pdbx_description
1 polymer ?
#
loop_
_entity_poly.entity_id
_entity_poly.type
_entity_poly.pdbx_seq_one_letter_code
_entity_poly.pdbx_strand_id
1 'polypeptide(L)'
;MDDVRYNCVSVALSLGFLLNLVLMPLKAYMSEASPFDDKQFALVSANAIPTVNHTVSMLFAKSLQARFANVTSLFTYDASLSAEIVRNVLPYNASNCDDQILTRIDGSIYCPYDLPSKLTAYLCGTSSTPIARVGAAYMMSAPTGIFAFWSSPGDVTKAGANPSTVTTISFMYATVSYSLFWLTAKFCVRFGLSLLIGIEAYRLYYRHVRTLRRLLQSHRLHATPTNVVRYEVVLGEPTSLVVCHPLVIAVFVIDFWSSVEVVAQAILRVSQTKALYYTGLGAMFLSRSVWFSYATLTALNCYLKWRRRAALFRPSSTTVVAMASFLFAGLSTNAQNAWLPTLLLYTRISKPLYEASSDGEYCTTQVLPASIMYSVSLCAIPFLLAIPRFTLRRLRDWRHPVAKYTQVVGVFCYSAIGKSL
;
A
#
# COMPACT_ATOMS: atom_id res chain seq x y z
N MET A 1 49.83 -11.35 8.00
CA MET A 1 48.51 -11.90 7.63
C MET A 1 47.49 -10.83 7.92
N ASP A 2 46.43 -10.67 7.10
CA ASP A 2 45.39 -9.68 7.37
C ASP A 2 44.56 -10.11 8.58
N ASP A 3 44.90 -9.56 9.75
CA ASP A 3 44.25 -9.83 11.05
C ASP A 3 42.78 -9.37 11.11
N VAL A 4 42.26 -8.76 10.03
CA VAL A 4 40.87 -8.30 9.91
C VAL A 4 40.23 -8.90 8.66
N ARG A 5 39.11 -9.63 8.81
CA ARG A 5 38.31 -10.19 7.71
C ARG A 5 36.90 -9.62 7.71
N TYR A 6 36.30 -9.46 6.52
CA TYR A 6 34.85 -9.35 6.42
C TYR A 6 34.21 -10.73 6.35
N ASN A 7 33.09 -10.90 7.04
CA ASN A 7 32.24 -12.08 6.85
C ASN A 7 31.54 -11.99 5.49
N CYS A 8 31.86 -12.89 4.56
CA CYS A 8 31.35 -12.87 3.19
C CYS A 8 29.81 -12.92 3.12
N VAL A 9 29.18 -13.73 3.98
CA VAL A 9 27.71 -13.85 4.03
C VAL A 9 27.08 -12.53 4.46
N SER A 10 27.64 -11.89 5.48
CA SER A 10 27.16 -10.59 5.97
C SER A 10 27.28 -9.49 4.92
N VAL A 11 28.36 -9.49 4.13
CA VAL A 11 28.56 -8.53 3.03
C VAL A 11 27.53 -8.75 1.93
N ALA A 12 27.31 -10.00 1.52
CA ALA A 12 26.33 -10.34 0.49
C ALA A 12 24.90 -9.94 0.90
N LEU A 13 24.50 -10.25 2.14
CA LEU A 13 23.20 -9.84 2.67
C LEU A 13 23.07 -8.31 2.75
N SER A 14 24.09 -7.63 3.26
CA SER A 14 24.11 -6.15 3.35
C SER A 14 23.95 -5.49 1.99
N LEU A 15 24.65 -6.00 0.96
CA LEU A 15 24.53 -5.55 -0.42
C LEU A 15 23.13 -5.83 -1.00
N GLY A 16 22.55 -6.99 -0.70
CA GLY A 16 21.17 -7.32 -1.10
C GLY A 16 20.15 -6.35 -0.51
N PHE A 17 20.25 -6.04 0.79
CA PHE A 17 19.39 -5.04 1.44
C PHE A 17 19.59 -3.64 0.87
N LEU A 18 20.85 -3.24 0.61
CA LEU A 18 21.14 -1.95 -0.03
C LEU A 18 20.51 -1.86 -1.42
N LEU A 19 20.66 -2.91 -2.24
CA LEU A 19 20.10 -2.94 -3.60
C LEU A 19 18.57 -2.83 -3.54
N ASN A 20 17.92 -3.62 -2.66
CA ASN A 20 16.48 -3.53 -2.46
C ASN A 20 16.04 -2.13 -2.03
N LEU A 21 16.80 -1.47 -1.15
CA LEU A 21 16.49 -0.12 -0.66
C LEU A 21 16.64 0.95 -1.76
N VAL A 22 17.71 0.88 -2.56
CA VAL A 22 17.97 1.82 -3.67
C VAL A 22 16.96 1.61 -4.80
N LEU A 23 16.53 0.37 -5.07
CA LEU A 23 15.54 0.07 -6.11
C LEU A 23 14.10 0.32 -5.66
N MET A 24 13.86 0.59 -4.38
CA MET A 24 12.52 0.72 -3.82
C MET A 24 11.66 1.81 -4.50
N PRO A 25 12.17 3.02 -4.84
CA PRO A 25 11.41 4.00 -5.60
C PRO A 25 11.04 3.53 -7.00
N LEU A 26 11.92 2.76 -7.65
CA LEU A 26 11.74 2.27 -9.02
C LEU A 26 10.79 1.08 -9.11
N LYS A 27 10.56 0.36 -8.00
CA LYS A 27 9.60 -0.75 -7.90
C LYS A 27 8.18 -0.36 -8.36
N ALA A 28 7.83 0.92 -8.27
CA ALA A 28 6.58 1.48 -8.77
C ALA A 28 6.28 1.10 -10.23
N TYR A 29 7.30 1.05 -11.09
CA TYR A 29 7.16 0.78 -12.53
C TYR A 29 6.81 -0.67 -12.87
N MET A 30 6.73 -1.56 -11.88
CA MET A 30 6.14 -2.89 -12.09
C MET A 30 4.62 -2.82 -12.35
N SER A 31 3.96 -1.74 -11.94
CA SER A 31 2.52 -1.55 -12.11
C SER A 31 2.15 -0.19 -12.72
N GLU A 32 3.01 0.82 -12.59
CA GLU A 32 2.83 2.13 -13.21
C GLU A 32 3.41 2.17 -14.62
N ALA A 33 2.79 2.98 -15.50
CA ALA A 33 3.34 3.26 -16.82
C ALA A 33 4.69 3.99 -16.71
N SER A 34 5.67 3.54 -17.50
CA SER A 34 6.98 4.20 -17.58
C SER A 34 6.96 5.34 -18.60
N PRO A 35 7.79 6.38 -18.47
CA PRO A 35 7.90 7.43 -19.48
C PRO A 35 8.47 6.92 -20.81
N PHE A 36 9.06 5.71 -20.82
CA PHE A 36 9.61 5.06 -22.01
C PHE A 36 8.64 4.08 -22.66
N ASP A 37 7.48 3.85 -22.04
CA ASP A 37 6.47 2.91 -22.53
C ASP A 37 5.44 3.71 -23.33
N ASP A 38 5.33 3.42 -24.63
CA ASP A 38 4.45 4.15 -25.56
C ASP A 38 2.99 3.66 -25.45
N LYS A 39 2.55 3.41 -24.22
CA LYS A 39 1.19 2.96 -23.93
C LYS A 39 0.27 4.16 -23.87
N GLN A 40 -0.21 4.57 -25.04
CA GLN A 40 -1.38 5.45 -25.12
C GLN A 40 -2.62 4.59 -24.83
N PHE A 41 -3.10 4.62 -23.58
CA PHE A 41 -4.34 3.90 -23.26
C PHE A 41 -5.50 4.61 -23.95
N ALA A 42 -6.15 3.90 -24.88
CA ALA A 42 -7.20 4.41 -25.75
C ALA A 42 -8.43 4.92 -24.98
N LEU A 43 -8.54 4.58 -23.71
CA LEU A 43 -9.77 4.78 -22.96
C LEU A 43 -9.89 6.20 -22.39
N VAL A 44 -8.82 6.76 -21.82
CA VAL A 44 -8.95 7.99 -21.04
C VAL A 44 -7.63 8.74 -20.84
N SER A 45 -7.50 9.94 -21.44
CA SER A 45 -6.50 10.93 -21.07
C SER A 45 -7.02 11.80 -19.91
N ALA A 46 -6.15 12.22 -18.99
CA ALA A 46 -6.51 13.10 -17.87
C ALA A 46 -7.22 14.38 -18.33
N ASN A 47 -6.91 14.85 -19.53
CA ASN A 47 -7.50 16.07 -20.09
C ASN A 47 -8.90 15.84 -20.69
N ALA A 48 -9.25 14.60 -21.00
CA ALA A 48 -10.52 14.25 -21.64
C ALA A 48 -11.65 14.01 -20.63
N ILE A 49 -11.34 13.61 -19.39
CA ILE A 49 -12.34 13.28 -18.36
C ILE A 49 -13.21 14.48 -17.97
N PRO A 50 -12.66 15.69 -17.76
CA PRO A 50 -13.46 16.84 -17.37
C PRO A 50 -14.41 17.31 -18.48
N THR A 51 -14.20 16.89 -19.74
CA THR A 51 -15.00 17.28 -20.90
C THR A 51 -16.00 16.23 -21.33
N VAL A 52 -16.05 15.06 -20.66
CA VAL A 52 -17.02 14.00 -20.98
C VAL A 52 -18.41 14.41 -20.53
N ASN A 53 -19.31 14.61 -21.49
CA ASN A 53 -20.72 14.87 -21.24
C ASN A 53 -21.48 13.56 -20.93
N HIS A 54 -22.65 13.65 -20.28
CA HIS A 54 -23.47 12.51 -19.86
C HIS A 54 -23.79 11.52 -20.98
N THR A 55 -24.08 12.02 -22.18
CA THR A 55 -24.40 11.20 -23.36
C THR A 55 -23.20 10.37 -23.82
N VAL A 56 -21.99 10.91 -23.69
CA VAL A 56 -20.74 10.24 -24.08
C VAL A 56 -20.40 9.14 -23.08
N SER A 57 -20.59 9.37 -21.78
CA SER A 57 -20.34 8.35 -20.75
C SER A 57 -21.30 7.15 -20.86
N MET A 58 -22.54 7.36 -21.30
CA MET A 58 -23.49 6.28 -21.54
C MET A 58 -23.20 5.45 -22.79
N LEU A 59 -22.82 6.10 -23.89
CA LEU A 59 -22.35 5.38 -25.08
C LEU A 59 -21.08 4.57 -24.76
N PHE A 60 -20.22 5.14 -23.93
CA PHE A 60 -19.01 4.50 -23.45
C PHE A 60 -19.29 3.31 -22.52
N ALA A 61 -20.28 3.40 -21.62
CA ALA A 61 -20.73 2.28 -20.80
C ALA A 61 -21.16 1.10 -21.68
N LYS A 62 -21.96 1.38 -22.72
CA LYS A 62 -22.43 0.37 -23.67
C LYS A 62 -21.30 -0.24 -24.49
N SER A 63 -20.32 0.56 -24.92
CA SER A 63 -19.16 0.04 -25.67
C SER A 63 -18.27 -0.86 -24.80
N LEU A 64 -18.10 -0.52 -23.52
CA LEU A 64 -17.39 -1.36 -22.55
C LEU A 64 -18.12 -2.69 -22.31
N GLN A 65 -19.43 -2.65 -22.10
CA GLN A 65 -20.25 -3.86 -21.96
C GLN A 65 -20.13 -4.76 -23.20
N ALA A 66 -20.20 -4.20 -24.40
CA ALA A 66 -20.06 -4.95 -25.65
C ALA A 66 -18.67 -5.58 -25.80
N ARG A 67 -17.61 -4.84 -25.47
CA ARG A 67 -16.22 -5.31 -25.55
C ARG A 67 -15.95 -6.48 -24.61
N PHE A 68 -16.54 -6.46 -23.42
CA PHE A 68 -16.32 -7.46 -22.38
C PHE A 68 -17.42 -8.52 -22.28
N ALA A 69 -18.34 -8.57 -23.26
CA ALA A 69 -19.42 -9.55 -23.32
C ALA A 69 -18.91 -11.00 -23.42
N ASN A 70 -17.83 -11.22 -24.19
CA ASN A 70 -17.31 -12.56 -24.48
C ASN A 70 -16.25 -13.06 -23.48
N VAL A 71 -15.87 -12.25 -22.49
CA VAL A 71 -14.82 -12.61 -21.53
C VAL A 71 -15.46 -13.33 -20.35
N THR A 72 -15.10 -14.60 -20.16
CA THR A 72 -15.69 -15.49 -19.14
C THR A 72 -14.90 -15.56 -17.84
N SER A 73 -13.68 -15.01 -17.78
CA SER A 73 -12.84 -15.01 -16.58
C SER A 73 -13.41 -14.11 -15.48
N LEU A 74 -13.33 -14.60 -14.22
CA LEU A 74 -13.72 -13.84 -13.02
C LEU A 74 -12.88 -12.58 -12.82
N PHE A 75 -11.59 -12.63 -13.14
CA PHE A 75 -10.69 -11.50 -13.13
C PHE A 75 -10.00 -11.38 -14.49
N THR A 76 -9.98 -10.17 -15.06
CA THR A 76 -9.30 -9.90 -16.33
C THR A 76 -8.60 -8.56 -16.27
N TYR A 77 -7.34 -8.51 -16.71
CA TYR A 77 -6.62 -7.27 -16.94
C TYR A 77 -6.52 -7.02 -18.45
N ASP A 78 -7.08 -5.91 -18.92
CA ASP A 78 -6.94 -5.45 -20.30
C ASP A 78 -5.80 -4.43 -20.38
N ALA A 79 -4.66 -4.87 -20.91
CA ALA A 79 -3.46 -4.05 -21.06
C ALA A 79 -3.65 -2.86 -22.02
N SER A 80 -4.57 -2.94 -22.98
CA SER A 80 -4.81 -1.84 -23.93
C SER A 80 -5.58 -0.68 -23.31
N LEU A 81 -6.37 -0.96 -22.27
CA LEU A 81 -7.17 0.03 -21.56
C LEU A 81 -6.59 0.38 -20.18
N SER A 82 -5.56 -0.35 -19.73
CA SER A 82 -5.15 -0.41 -18.33
C SER A 82 -6.36 -0.54 -17.39
N ALA A 83 -7.24 -1.47 -17.73
CA ALA A 83 -8.48 -1.70 -17.03
C ALA A 83 -8.47 -3.07 -16.36
N GLU A 84 -8.96 -3.10 -15.13
CA GLU A 84 -9.19 -4.32 -14.37
C GLU A 84 -10.68 -4.58 -14.29
N ILE A 85 -11.07 -5.82 -14.55
CA ILE A 85 -12.45 -6.25 -14.54
C ILE A 85 -12.59 -7.41 -13.59
N VAL A 86 -13.56 -7.26 -12.69
CA VAL A 86 -13.91 -8.25 -11.69
C VAL A 86 -15.37 -8.61 -11.85
N ARG A 87 -15.65 -9.91 -11.95
CA ARG A 87 -17.02 -10.44 -12.09
C ARG A 87 -17.39 -11.22 -10.85
N ASN A 88 -18.50 -10.85 -10.25
CA ASN A 88 -19.06 -11.48 -9.07
C ASN A 88 -20.36 -12.16 -9.46
N VAL A 89 -20.43 -13.48 -9.26
CA VAL A 89 -21.62 -14.28 -9.55
C VAL A 89 -22.43 -14.43 -8.27
N LEU A 90 -23.65 -13.89 -8.24
CA LEU A 90 -24.49 -13.81 -7.05
C LEU A 90 -25.89 -14.40 -7.30
N PRO A 91 -26.55 -14.96 -6.27
CA PRO A 91 -27.93 -15.40 -6.39
C PRO A 91 -28.85 -14.21 -6.67
N TYR A 92 -29.77 -14.37 -7.61
CA TYR A 92 -30.85 -13.41 -7.87
C TYR A 92 -32.06 -13.78 -7.02
N ASN A 93 -32.75 -12.79 -6.46
CA ASN A 93 -33.92 -12.98 -5.59
C ASN A 93 -33.60 -13.84 -4.35
N ALA A 94 -32.56 -13.45 -3.61
CA ALA A 94 -32.14 -14.15 -2.40
C ALA A 94 -33.21 -14.03 -1.30
N SER A 95 -33.60 -15.15 -0.68
CA SER A 95 -34.68 -15.20 0.33
C SER A 95 -34.36 -14.49 1.66
N ASN A 96 -33.08 -14.35 2.00
CA ASN A 96 -32.58 -13.62 3.19
C ASN A 96 -31.64 -12.50 2.74
N CYS A 97 -32.18 -11.54 2.00
CA CYS A 97 -31.39 -10.49 1.39
C CYS A 97 -31.20 -9.31 2.35
N ASP A 98 -29.97 -9.15 2.82
CA ASP A 98 -29.52 -8.06 3.69
C ASP A 98 -28.35 -7.33 3.00
N ASP A 99 -28.00 -6.13 3.46
CA ASP A 99 -26.89 -5.32 2.95
C ASP A 99 -25.54 -6.06 3.05
N GLN A 100 -25.46 -7.15 3.83
CA GLN A 100 -24.32 -8.06 3.83
C GLN A 100 -24.02 -8.67 2.46
N ILE A 101 -24.97 -8.72 1.52
CA ILE A 101 -24.71 -9.22 0.17
C ILE A 101 -23.63 -8.39 -0.56
N LEU A 102 -23.48 -7.11 -0.20
CA LEU A 102 -22.45 -6.21 -0.73
C LEU A 102 -21.03 -6.67 -0.40
N THR A 103 -20.84 -7.39 0.71
CA THR A 103 -19.53 -7.94 1.11
C THR A 103 -19.04 -9.07 0.21
N ARG A 104 -19.94 -9.66 -0.59
CA ARG A 104 -19.61 -10.70 -1.58
C ARG A 104 -19.19 -10.14 -2.94
N ILE A 105 -19.18 -8.81 -3.08
CA ILE A 105 -18.85 -8.12 -4.32
C ILE A 105 -17.44 -7.60 -4.22
N ASP A 106 -16.53 -8.25 -4.94
CA ASP A 106 -15.17 -7.75 -5.10
C ASP A 106 -15.20 -6.39 -5.81
N GLY A 107 -14.66 -5.37 -5.15
CA GLY A 107 -14.73 -3.97 -5.60
C GLY A 107 -15.81 -3.12 -4.93
N SER A 108 -16.55 -3.67 -3.96
CA SER A 108 -17.60 -2.94 -3.21
C SER A 108 -17.11 -1.66 -2.50
N ILE A 109 -15.81 -1.58 -2.17
CA ILE A 109 -15.17 -0.36 -1.62
C ILE A 109 -15.18 0.83 -2.58
N TYR A 110 -15.31 0.57 -3.89
CA TYR A 110 -15.39 1.58 -4.94
C TYR A 110 -16.83 1.97 -5.29
N CYS A 111 -17.83 1.37 -4.63
CA CYS A 111 -19.21 1.73 -4.87
C CYS A 111 -19.48 3.20 -4.49
N PRO A 112 -20.10 3.99 -5.37
CA PRO A 112 -20.57 5.32 -5.00
C PRO A 112 -21.67 5.22 -3.94
N TYR A 113 -21.96 6.33 -3.27
CA TYR A 113 -22.86 6.34 -2.10
C TYR A 113 -24.27 5.78 -2.37
N ASP A 114 -24.82 5.98 -3.56
CA ASP A 114 -26.19 5.59 -3.92
C ASP A 114 -26.31 4.15 -4.45
N LEU A 115 -25.20 3.54 -4.88
CA LEU A 115 -25.20 2.23 -5.52
C LEU A 115 -25.46 1.07 -4.54
N PRO A 116 -24.92 1.04 -3.30
CA PRO A 116 -25.20 -0.01 -2.32
C PRO A 116 -26.68 -0.33 -2.16
N SER A 117 -27.52 0.67 -1.92
CA SER A 117 -28.96 0.46 -1.71
C SER A 117 -29.67 -0.03 -2.97
N LYS A 118 -29.30 0.49 -4.16
CA LYS A 118 -29.84 0.05 -5.45
C LYS A 118 -29.42 -1.38 -5.77
N LEU A 119 -28.18 -1.74 -5.46
CA LEU A 119 -27.60 -3.05 -5.71
C LEU A 119 -28.20 -4.10 -4.78
N THR A 120 -28.37 -3.78 -3.49
CA THR A 120 -29.14 -4.62 -2.56
C THR A 120 -30.57 -4.80 -3.09
N ALA A 121 -31.31 -3.72 -3.39
CA ALA A 121 -32.69 -3.82 -3.88
C ALA A 121 -32.82 -4.66 -5.17
N TYR A 122 -31.87 -4.56 -6.09
CA TYR A 122 -31.84 -5.37 -7.31
C TYR A 122 -31.56 -6.85 -7.04
N LEU A 123 -30.56 -7.16 -6.20
CA LEU A 123 -30.22 -8.55 -5.85
C LEU A 123 -31.30 -9.23 -4.99
N CYS A 124 -32.02 -8.45 -4.19
CA CYS A 124 -33.17 -8.92 -3.40
C CYS A 124 -34.44 -9.13 -4.22
N GLY A 125 -34.47 -8.77 -5.50
CA GLY A 125 -35.68 -8.84 -6.34
C GLY A 125 -36.72 -7.75 -6.06
N THR A 126 -36.42 -6.78 -5.17
CA THR A 126 -37.28 -5.62 -4.89
C THR A 126 -37.31 -4.65 -6.07
N SER A 127 -36.24 -4.60 -6.86
CA SER A 127 -36.17 -3.84 -8.11
C SER A 127 -35.77 -4.74 -9.27
N SER A 128 -36.46 -4.59 -10.42
CA SER A 128 -36.11 -5.27 -11.68
C SER A 128 -35.21 -4.43 -12.59
N THR A 129 -34.89 -3.20 -12.19
CA THR A 129 -34.05 -2.31 -13.01
C THR A 129 -32.60 -2.80 -13.03
N PRO A 130 -32.03 -3.10 -14.21
CA PRO A 130 -30.64 -3.53 -14.29
C PRO A 130 -29.71 -2.42 -13.83
N ILE A 131 -28.62 -2.81 -13.18
CA ILE A 131 -27.59 -1.89 -12.74
C ILE A 131 -26.70 -1.56 -13.94
N ALA A 132 -26.58 -0.27 -14.23
CA ALA A 132 -25.60 0.28 -15.15
C ALA A 132 -25.15 1.64 -14.60
N ARG A 133 -23.91 1.73 -14.16
CA ARG A 133 -23.31 2.96 -13.62
C ARG A 133 -21.92 3.13 -14.16
N VAL A 134 -21.59 4.36 -14.52
CA VAL A 134 -20.22 4.78 -14.85
C VAL A 134 -19.90 6.00 -14.02
N GLY A 135 -18.66 6.10 -13.55
CA GLY A 135 -18.23 7.28 -12.85
C GLY A 135 -16.76 7.58 -12.99
N ALA A 136 -16.43 8.84 -12.72
CA ALA A 136 -15.07 9.32 -12.69
C ALA A 136 -14.64 9.57 -11.24
N ALA A 137 -13.44 9.11 -10.91
CA ALA A 137 -12.83 9.28 -9.61
C ALA A 137 -11.80 10.41 -9.68
N TYR A 138 -11.90 11.37 -8.77
CA TYR A 138 -11.01 12.53 -8.66
C TYR A 138 -10.26 12.52 -7.33
N MET A 139 -9.02 13.03 -7.34
CA MET A 139 -8.30 13.41 -6.15
C MET A 139 -8.09 14.91 -6.22
N MET A 140 -8.89 15.64 -5.44
CA MET A 140 -9.01 17.10 -5.56
C MET A 140 -9.48 17.46 -6.98
N SER A 141 -8.64 18.14 -7.76
CA SER A 141 -8.90 18.51 -9.15
C SER A 141 -8.32 17.54 -10.18
N ALA A 142 -7.45 16.60 -9.77
CA ALA A 142 -6.80 15.67 -10.67
C ALA A 142 -7.66 14.41 -10.86
N PRO A 143 -7.97 14.00 -12.09
CA PRO A 143 -8.67 12.75 -12.30
C PRO A 143 -7.72 11.57 -12.04
N THR A 144 -8.27 10.50 -11.47
CA THR A 144 -7.51 9.32 -11.01
C THR A 144 -7.92 8.05 -11.73
N GLY A 145 -9.20 7.89 -12.07
CA GLY A 145 -9.69 6.71 -12.77
C GLY A 145 -11.12 6.84 -13.23
N ILE A 146 -11.53 5.93 -14.10
CA ILE A 146 -12.93 5.68 -14.41
C ILE A 146 -13.31 4.32 -13.84
N PHE A 147 -14.46 4.25 -13.19
CA PHE A 147 -15.03 2.99 -12.73
C PHE A 147 -16.40 2.77 -13.37
N ALA A 148 -16.77 1.50 -13.52
CA ALA A 148 -18.07 1.12 -14.04
C ALA A 148 -18.61 -0.11 -13.31
N PHE A 149 -19.92 -0.11 -13.08
CA PHE A 149 -20.67 -1.25 -12.56
C PHE A 149 -21.78 -1.60 -13.52
N TRP A 150 -21.91 -2.88 -13.84
CA TRP A 150 -23.09 -3.35 -14.58
C TRP A 150 -23.53 -4.74 -14.15
N SER A 151 -24.83 -4.98 -14.23
CA SER A 151 -25.42 -6.30 -14.03
C SER A 151 -25.69 -6.98 -15.37
N SER A 152 -25.35 -8.25 -15.46
CA SER A 152 -25.71 -9.12 -16.60
C SER A 152 -26.52 -10.31 -16.10
N PRO A 153 -27.69 -10.61 -16.69
CA PRO A 153 -28.51 -11.74 -16.27
C PRO A 153 -27.79 -13.06 -16.55
N GLY A 154 -27.89 -14.01 -15.61
CA GLY A 154 -27.20 -15.30 -15.68
C GLY A 154 -25.74 -15.26 -15.20
N ASP A 155 -25.11 -16.43 -15.21
CA ASP A 155 -23.68 -16.57 -14.97
C ASP A 155 -22.91 -16.40 -16.29
N VAL A 156 -22.30 -15.22 -16.49
CA VAL A 156 -21.51 -14.92 -17.70
C VAL A 156 -20.19 -15.71 -17.72
N THR A 157 -19.79 -16.32 -16.61
CA THR A 157 -18.57 -17.15 -16.55
C THR A 157 -18.79 -18.57 -17.08
N LYS A 158 -20.05 -19.00 -17.26
CA LYS A 158 -20.40 -20.34 -17.73
C LYS A 158 -21.44 -20.27 -18.85
N ALA A 159 -21.14 -20.88 -19.99
CA ALA A 159 -22.10 -21.01 -21.08
C ALA A 159 -23.34 -21.81 -20.62
N GLY A 160 -24.54 -21.28 -20.84
CA GLY A 160 -25.81 -21.98 -20.59
C GLY A 160 -26.39 -21.84 -19.17
N ALA A 161 -25.91 -20.90 -18.36
CA ALA A 161 -26.45 -20.69 -17.03
C ALA A 161 -27.86 -20.05 -17.04
N ASN A 162 -28.74 -20.53 -16.16
CA ASN A 162 -30.11 -20.04 -16.06
C ASN A 162 -30.14 -18.55 -15.64
N PRO A 163 -30.74 -17.66 -16.45
CA PRO A 163 -30.81 -16.23 -16.16
C PRO A 163 -31.77 -15.88 -15.02
N SER A 164 -32.58 -16.82 -14.57
CA SER A 164 -33.62 -16.63 -13.56
C SER A 164 -33.13 -16.82 -12.11
N THR A 165 -31.97 -17.46 -11.90
CA THR A 165 -31.49 -17.83 -10.55
C THR A 165 -30.23 -17.09 -10.13
N VAL A 166 -29.46 -16.58 -11.09
CA VAL A 166 -28.12 -16.03 -10.86
C VAL A 166 -27.94 -14.78 -11.71
N THR A 167 -27.25 -13.78 -11.14
CA THR A 167 -26.87 -12.56 -11.84
C THR A 167 -25.39 -12.29 -11.65
N THR A 168 -24.73 -11.84 -12.72
CA THR A 168 -23.32 -11.45 -12.68
C THR A 168 -23.22 -9.94 -12.51
N ILE A 169 -22.57 -9.48 -11.43
CA ILE A 169 -22.20 -8.08 -11.22
C ILE A 169 -20.75 -7.91 -11.65
N SER A 170 -20.55 -7.08 -12.68
CA SER A 170 -19.23 -6.74 -13.19
C SER A 170 -18.82 -5.36 -12.67
N PHE A 171 -17.62 -5.29 -12.11
CA PHE A 171 -16.94 -4.07 -11.73
C PHE A 171 -15.71 -3.87 -12.62
N MET A 172 -15.52 -2.65 -13.09
CA MET A 172 -14.35 -2.25 -13.87
C MET A 172 -13.70 -1.03 -13.23
N TYR A 173 -12.37 -1.02 -13.21
CA TYR A 173 -11.57 0.15 -12.87
C TYR A 173 -10.47 0.37 -13.90
N ALA A 174 -10.47 1.52 -14.56
CA ALA A 174 -9.45 1.95 -15.51
C ALA A 174 -8.67 3.15 -14.99
N THR A 175 -7.34 3.09 -15.11
CA THR A 175 -6.45 4.19 -14.75
C THR A 175 -6.36 5.23 -15.85
N VAL A 176 -6.08 6.46 -15.45
CA VAL A 176 -5.92 7.59 -16.37
C VAL A 176 -4.50 7.65 -16.93
N SER A 177 -4.38 7.98 -18.21
CA SER A 177 -3.09 8.33 -18.82
C SER A 177 -2.74 9.78 -18.50
N TYR A 178 -1.60 9.99 -17.84
CA TYR A 178 -1.04 11.32 -17.60
C TYR A 178 -0.11 11.76 -18.74
N SER A 179 0.17 13.06 -18.80
CA SER A 179 1.09 13.62 -19.79
C SER A 179 2.52 13.08 -19.61
N LEU A 180 3.26 12.98 -20.72
CA LEU A 180 4.67 12.58 -20.71
C LEU A 180 5.52 13.44 -19.75
N PHE A 181 5.19 14.73 -19.64
CA PHE A 181 5.82 15.65 -18.70
C PHE A 181 5.69 15.19 -17.24
N TRP A 182 4.49 14.80 -16.82
CA TRP A 182 4.24 14.31 -15.46
C TRP A 182 4.94 12.96 -15.20
N LEU A 183 4.87 12.04 -16.16
CA LEU A 183 5.54 10.74 -16.06
C LEU A 183 7.07 10.89 -15.94
N THR A 184 7.65 11.81 -16.72
CA THR A 184 9.08 12.11 -16.69
C THR A 184 9.46 12.81 -15.38
N ALA A 185 8.64 13.75 -14.89
CA ALA A 185 8.87 14.40 -13.61
C ALA A 185 8.87 13.38 -12.45
N LYS A 186 7.87 12.49 -12.39
CA LYS A 186 7.82 11.37 -11.43
C LYS A 186 9.08 10.50 -11.52
N PHE A 187 9.52 10.17 -12.73
CA PHE A 187 10.73 9.39 -12.96
C PHE A 187 11.98 10.07 -12.43
N CYS A 188 12.19 11.36 -12.76
CA CYS A 188 13.32 12.13 -12.25
C CYS A 188 13.33 12.21 -10.72
N VAL A 189 12.17 12.40 -10.09
CA VAL A 189 12.04 12.41 -8.62
C VAL A 189 12.40 11.05 -8.02
N ARG A 190 11.89 9.94 -8.58
CA ARG A 190 12.20 8.58 -8.09
C ARG A 190 13.66 8.19 -8.30
N PHE A 191 14.23 8.57 -9.44
CA PHE A 191 15.64 8.35 -9.73
C PHE A 191 16.53 9.16 -8.78
N GLY A 192 16.21 10.45 -8.58
CA GLY A 192 16.88 11.30 -7.60
C GLY A 192 16.78 10.77 -6.17
N LEU A 193 15.60 10.25 -5.78
CA LEU A 193 15.41 9.60 -4.48
C LEU A 193 16.25 8.33 -4.33
N SER A 194 16.35 7.52 -5.39
CA SER A 194 17.18 6.31 -5.41
C SER A 194 18.67 6.66 -5.21
N LEU A 195 19.15 7.70 -5.90
CA LEU A 195 20.52 8.22 -5.72
C LEU A 195 20.73 8.77 -4.30
N LEU A 196 19.78 9.55 -3.79
CA LEU A 196 19.85 10.10 -2.44
C LEU A 196 19.96 8.98 -1.40
N ILE A 197 19.14 7.93 -1.52
CA ILE A 197 19.20 6.76 -0.64
C ILE A 197 20.58 6.09 -0.69
N GLY A 198 21.15 5.92 -1.89
CA GLY A 198 22.50 5.36 -2.05
C GLY A 198 23.58 6.23 -1.38
N ILE A 199 23.49 7.55 -1.56
CA ILE A 199 24.41 8.53 -0.95
C ILE A 199 24.30 8.50 0.58
N GLU A 200 23.09 8.51 1.12
CA GLU A 200 22.87 8.49 2.57
C GLU A 200 23.28 7.14 3.19
N ALA A 201 22.98 6.01 2.52
CA ALA A 201 23.47 4.71 2.96
C ALA A 201 25.01 4.66 2.99
N TYR A 202 25.68 5.25 1.99
CA TYR A 202 27.13 5.34 1.99
C TYR A 202 27.66 6.22 3.12
N ARG A 203 27.10 7.43 3.30
CA ARG A 203 27.53 8.42 4.29
C ARG A 203 27.31 7.92 5.72
N LEU A 204 26.12 7.40 6.02
CA LEU A 204 25.70 7.03 7.38
C LEU A 204 26.14 5.62 7.80
N TYR A 205 26.40 4.72 6.85
CA TYR A 205 26.73 3.33 7.17
C TYR A 205 28.11 2.92 6.64
N TYR A 206 28.28 2.83 5.32
CA TYR A 206 29.48 2.21 4.74
C TYR A 206 30.77 3.00 4.99
N ARG A 207 30.69 4.34 5.09
CA ARG A 207 31.83 5.17 5.49
C ARG A 207 32.33 4.78 6.88
N HIS A 208 31.43 4.58 7.85
CA HIS A 208 31.79 4.20 9.21
C HIS A 208 32.34 2.77 9.29
N VAL A 209 31.77 1.82 8.51
CA VAL A 209 32.31 0.46 8.41
C VAL A 209 33.74 0.47 7.84
N ARG A 210 34.01 1.30 6.83
CA ARG A 210 35.36 1.48 6.28
C ARG A 210 36.33 2.08 7.30
N THR A 211 35.91 3.09 8.05
CA THR A 211 36.72 3.68 9.13
C THR A 211 37.01 2.67 10.22
N LEU A 212 36.01 1.88 10.66
CA LEU A 212 36.19 0.82 11.65
C LEU A 212 37.24 -0.20 11.20
N ARG A 213 37.17 -0.66 9.94
CA ARG A 213 38.20 -1.56 9.40
C ARG A 213 39.59 -0.94 9.46
N ARG A 214 39.75 0.32 9.07
CA ARG A 214 41.06 1.01 9.11
C ARG A 214 41.60 1.10 10.55
N LEU A 215 40.75 1.38 11.52
CA LEU A 215 41.12 1.45 12.94
C LEU A 215 41.51 0.07 13.51
N LEU A 216 40.80 -0.99 13.12
CA LEU A 216 41.14 -2.37 13.51
C LEU A 216 42.42 -2.86 12.84
N GLN A 217 42.75 -2.35 11.65
CA GLN A 217 44.02 -2.62 11.00
C GLN A 217 45.19 -1.88 11.65
N SER A 218 44.96 -0.69 12.21
CA SER A 218 46.01 0.07 12.89
C SER A 218 46.26 -0.39 14.34
N HIS A 219 45.25 -0.95 15.02
CA HIS A 219 45.39 -1.51 16.37
C HIS A 219 45.61 -3.02 16.27
N ARG A 220 46.88 -3.45 16.29
CA ARG A 220 47.22 -4.87 16.36
C ARG A 220 46.69 -5.50 17.66
N LEU A 221 46.22 -6.74 17.56
CA LEU A 221 45.93 -7.59 18.71
C LEU A 221 47.14 -7.56 19.65
N HIS A 222 46.90 -7.38 20.95
CA HIS A 222 47.96 -7.18 21.94
C HIS A 222 49.05 -8.25 21.84
N ALA A 223 50.30 -7.85 22.08
CA ALA A 223 51.45 -8.75 22.12
C ALA A 223 51.38 -9.77 23.29
N THR A 224 50.45 -9.58 24.23
CA THR A 224 50.20 -10.51 25.32
C THR A 224 49.36 -11.70 24.82
N PRO A 225 49.69 -12.93 25.27
CA PRO A 225 49.07 -14.15 24.76
C PRO A 225 47.61 -14.18 25.16
N THR A 226 46.76 -13.78 24.23
CA THR A 226 45.30 -13.90 24.32
C THR A 226 44.87 -14.89 23.25
N ASN A 227 43.86 -15.73 23.54
CA ASN A 227 43.30 -16.72 22.61
C ASN A 227 42.60 -16.09 21.38
N VAL A 228 42.78 -14.79 21.12
CA VAL A 228 42.12 -14.05 20.05
C VAL A 228 43.05 -13.99 18.84
N VAL A 229 42.69 -14.76 17.81
CA VAL A 229 43.52 -14.96 16.61
C VAL A 229 43.23 -13.93 15.52
N ARG A 230 42.01 -13.37 15.47
CA ARG A 230 41.57 -12.51 14.36
C ARG A 230 40.36 -11.65 14.70
N TYR A 231 40.25 -10.48 14.06
CA TYR A 231 39.02 -9.70 14.00
C TYR A 231 38.15 -10.09 12.79
N GLU A 232 36.87 -10.34 13.05
CA GLU A 232 35.86 -10.53 12.01
C GLU A 232 34.83 -9.41 12.07
N VAL A 233 34.69 -8.67 10.96
CA VAL A 233 33.72 -7.60 10.82
C VAL A 233 32.46 -8.16 10.16
N VAL A 234 31.37 -8.18 10.93
CA VAL A 234 30.04 -8.59 10.49
C VAL A 234 29.24 -7.35 10.12
N LEU A 235 28.80 -7.26 8.86
CA LEU A 235 27.95 -6.17 8.39
C LEU A 235 26.47 -6.45 8.69
N GLY A 236 25.78 -5.45 9.18
CA GLY A 236 24.33 -5.38 9.23
C GLY A 236 23.76 -4.71 7.98
N GLU A 237 22.48 -4.34 8.08
CA GLU A 237 21.78 -3.61 7.03
C GLU A 237 21.76 -2.09 7.28
N PRO A 238 21.92 -1.25 6.24
CA PRO A 238 21.86 0.21 6.37
C PRO A 238 20.43 0.76 6.50
N THR A 239 19.42 -0.09 6.31
CA THR A 239 17.99 0.27 6.19
C THR A 239 17.52 1.18 7.31
N SER A 240 17.85 0.87 8.56
CA SER A 240 17.35 1.62 9.72
C SER A 240 17.80 3.07 9.77
N LEU A 241 19.00 3.37 9.26
CA LEU A 241 19.55 4.73 9.22
C LEU A 241 18.88 5.56 8.13
N VAL A 242 18.67 4.98 6.95
CA VAL A 242 18.02 5.65 5.82
C VAL A 242 16.52 5.86 6.08
N VAL A 243 15.85 4.85 6.63
CA VAL A 243 14.40 4.88 6.90
C VAL A 243 14.02 5.96 7.91
N CYS A 244 14.94 6.39 8.78
CA CYS A 244 14.68 7.48 9.73
C CYS A 244 14.90 8.88 9.13
N HIS A 245 15.36 8.99 7.88
CA HIS A 245 15.65 10.29 7.27
C HIS A 245 14.33 11.00 6.87
N PRO A 246 13.99 12.16 7.46
CA PRO A 246 12.66 12.77 7.31
C PRO A 246 12.33 13.14 5.87
N LEU A 247 13.33 13.60 5.10
CA LEU A 247 13.15 13.92 3.67
C LEU A 247 12.81 12.66 2.85
N VAL A 248 13.49 11.54 3.09
CA VAL A 248 13.24 10.28 2.36
C VAL A 248 11.81 9.81 2.61
N ILE A 249 11.38 9.81 3.87
CA ILE A 249 10.01 9.46 4.26
C ILE A 249 9.00 10.38 3.56
N ALA A 250 9.20 11.71 3.63
CA ALA A 250 8.28 12.68 3.06
C ALA A 250 8.10 12.48 1.55
N VAL A 251 9.20 12.30 0.81
CA VAL A 251 9.16 12.06 -0.63
C VAL A 251 8.45 10.75 -0.96
N PHE A 252 8.68 9.66 -0.20
CA PHE A 252 7.95 8.40 -0.42
C PHE A 252 6.45 8.49 -0.16
N VAL A 253 6.03 9.24 0.86
CA VAL A 253 4.61 9.46 1.16
C VAL A 253 3.94 10.28 0.05
N ILE A 254 4.58 11.35 -0.40
CA ILE A 254 4.10 12.17 -1.53
C ILE A 254 4.05 11.34 -2.81
N ASP A 255 5.08 10.55 -3.09
CA ASP A 255 5.15 9.65 -4.25
C ASP A 255 4.01 8.62 -4.25
N PHE A 256 3.69 8.05 -3.08
CA PHE A 256 2.54 7.14 -2.93
C PHE A 256 1.21 7.85 -3.21
N TRP A 257 0.99 9.05 -2.66
CA TRP A 257 -0.22 9.83 -2.90
C TRP A 257 -0.35 10.32 -4.34
N SER A 258 0.78 10.63 -4.99
CA SER A 258 0.82 11.06 -6.38
C SER A 258 0.42 9.95 -7.37
N SER A 259 0.36 8.69 -6.92
CA SER A 259 0.09 7.50 -7.74
C SER A 259 -1.15 6.75 -7.25
N VAL A 260 -2.14 7.49 -6.74
CA VAL A 260 -3.37 6.95 -6.13
C VAL A 260 -4.17 6.07 -7.10
N GLU A 261 -4.09 6.33 -8.40
CA GLU A 261 -4.71 5.57 -9.47
C GLU A 261 -4.22 4.12 -9.50
N VAL A 262 -2.92 3.91 -9.31
CA VAL A 262 -2.31 2.57 -9.26
C VAL A 262 -2.45 1.96 -7.87
N VAL A 263 -2.51 2.78 -6.81
CA VAL A 263 -2.88 2.29 -5.47
C VAL A 263 -4.28 1.66 -5.49
N ALA A 264 -5.24 2.29 -6.16
CA ALA A 264 -6.59 1.72 -6.30
C ALA A 264 -6.56 0.38 -7.06
N GLN A 265 -5.85 0.27 -8.18
CA GLN A 265 -5.66 -1.02 -8.86
C GLN A 265 -4.98 -2.07 -7.96
N ALA A 266 -3.93 -1.68 -7.22
CA ALA A 266 -3.22 -2.61 -6.34
C ALA A 266 -4.12 -3.15 -5.22
N ILE A 267 -5.01 -2.31 -4.66
CA ILE A 267 -6.01 -2.72 -3.66
C ILE A 267 -6.96 -3.76 -4.28
N LEU A 268 -7.46 -3.51 -5.50
CA LEU A 268 -8.34 -4.44 -6.20
C LEU A 268 -7.65 -5.79 -6.48
N ARG A 269 -6.41 -5.76 -6.97
CA ARG A 269 -5.56 -6.95 -7.23
C ARG A 269 -5.32 -7.80 -5.99
N VAL A 270 -5.08 -7.17 -4.83
CA VAL A 270 -4.84 -7.90 -3.57
C VAL A 270 -6.09 -8.65 -3.09
N SER A 271 -7.28 -8.17 -3.45
CA SER A 271 -8.53 -8.87 -3.15
C SER A 271 -8.81 -10.06 -4.08
N GLN A 272 -8.06 -10.22 -5.17
CA GLN A 272 -8.23 -11.32 -6.11
C GLN A 272 -7.54 -12.60 -5.63
N THR A 273 -8.13 -13.30 -4.64
CA THR A 273 -7.54 -14.53 -4.08
C THR A 273 -7.40 -15.68 -5.08
N LYS A 274 -8.15 -15.66 -6.19
CA LYS A 274 -8.13 -16.69 -7.24
C LYS A 274 -7.03 -16.49 -8.28
N ALA A 275 -6.47 -15.28 -8.39
CA ALA A 275 -5.49 -14.94 -9.43
C ALA A 275 -4.17 -14.50 -8.79
N LEU A 276 -3.45 -15.47 -8.19
CA LEU A 276 -2.28 -15.25 -7.33
C LEU A 276 -1.17 -14.38 -7.96
N TYR A 277 -1.00 -14.45 -9.27
CA TYR A 277 -0.06 -13.58 -10.00
C TYR A 277 -0.38 -12.09 -9.78
N TYR A 278 -1.64 -11.70 -9.99
CA TYR A 278 -2.08 -10.33 -9.79
C TYR A 278 -2.11 -9.96 -8.31
N THR A 279 -2.49 -10.88 -7.42
CA THR A 279 -2.40 -10.68 -5.96
C THR A 279 -0.97 -10.34 -5.54
N GLY A 280 0.02 -11.09 -6.04
CA GLY A 280 1.43 -10.85 -5.77
C GLY A 280 1.89 -9.50 -6.29
N LEU A 281 1.48 -9.13 -7.52
CA LEU A 281 1.78 -7.82 -8.11
C LEU A 281 1.20 -6.66 -7.29
N GLY A 282 -0.07 -6.78 -6.87
CA GLY A 282 -0.73 -5.82 -5.99
C GLY A 282 -0.03 -5.70 -4.65
N ALA A 283 0.28 -6.83 -4.00
CA ALA A 283 1.00 -6.85 -2.72
C ALA A 283 2.40 -6.23 -2.82
N MET A 284 3.13 -6.50 -3.92
CA MET A 284 4.42 -5.88 -4.18
C MET A 284 4.30 -4.36 -4.31
N PHE A 285 3.28 -3.85 -5.00
CA PHE A 285 3.05 -2.41 -5.09
C PHE A 285 2.68 -1.79 -3.74
N LEU A 286 1.73 -2.42 -3.04
CA LEU A 286 1.26 -2.01 -1.71
C LEU A 286 2.32 -2.09 -0.63
N SER A 287 3.41 -2.84 -0.81
CA SER A 287 4.55 -2.82 0.12
C SER A 287 5.16 -1.43 0.33
N ARG A 288 4.96 -0.48 -0.62
CA ARG A 288 5.34 0.93 -0.49
C ARG A 288 4.57 1.67 0.63
N SER A 289 3.45 1.12 1.09
CA SER A 289 2.69 1.68 2.22
C SER A 289 3.44 1.65 3.56
N VAL A 290 4.51 0.85 3.68
CA VAL A 290 5.36 0.79 4.89
C VAL A 290 5.89 2.15 5.32
N TRP A 291 6.07 3.08 4.38
CA TRP A 291 6.56 4.42 4.67
C TRP A 291 5.63 5.24 5.58
N PHE A 292 4.32 4.97 5.60
CA PHE A 292 3.40 5.57 6.57
C PHE A 292 3.69 5.09 8.00
N SER A 293 3.98 3.79 8.16
CA SER A 293 4.38 3.22 9.44
C SER A 293 5.74 3.77 9.90
N TYR A 294 6.70 3.93 8.98
CA TYR A 294 8.00 4.55 9.28
C TYR A 294 7.90 6.03 9.63
N ALA A 295 7.04 6.79 8.93
CA ALA A 295 6.74 8.18 9.27
C ALA A 295 6.22 8.29 10.70
N THR A 296 5.25 7.43 11.04
CA THR A 296 4.67 7.39 12.39
C THR A 296 5.71 6.99 13.44
N LEU A 297 6.54 5.98 13.16
CA LEU A 297 7.60 5.56 14.09
C LEU A 297 8.61 6.69 14.36
N THR A 298 9.01 7.41 13.32
CA THR A 298 9.95 8.52 13.41
C THR A 298 9.34 9.70 14.17
N ALA A 299 8.09 10.07 13.85
CA ALA A 299 7.35 11.12 14.55
C ALA A 299 7.13 10.77 16.03
N LEU A 300 6.76 9.52 16.33
CA LEU A 300 6.58 9.03 17.69
C LEU A 300 7.90 9.06 18.48
N ASN A 301 9.02 8.66 17.87
CA ASN A 301 10.33 8.73 18.50
C ASN A 301 10.73 10.18 18.82
N CYS A 302 10.50 11.11 17.89
CA CYS A 302 10.71 12.54 18.11
C CYS A 302 9.86 13.06 19.28
N TYR A 303 8.55 12.76 19.26
CA TYR A 303 7.62 13.15 20.30
C TYR A 303 7.98 12.60 21.69
N LEU A 304 8.37 11.33 21.77
CA LEU A 304 8.77 10.68 23.02
C LEU A 304 10.07 11.27 23.59
N LYS A 305 11.05 11.59 22.73
CA LYS A 305 12.28 12.27 23.15
C LYS A 305 11.98 13.68 23.65
N TRP A 306 11.13 14.42 22.94
CA TRP A 306 10.68 15.75 23.34
C TRP A 306 9.98 15.73 24.72
N ARG A 307 9.14 14.72 24.97
CA ARG A 307 8.48 14.51 26.28
C ARG A 307 9.36 13.83 27.35
N ARG A 308 10.63 13.52 27.06
CA ARG A 308 11.55 12.76 27.93
C ARG A 308 11.00 11.40 28.38
N ARG A 309 10.13 10.78 27.57
CA ARG A 309 9.49 9.47 27.82
C ARG A 309 10.02 8.37 26.90
N ALA A 310 11.17 8.56 26.28
CA ALA A 310 11.78 7.57 25.38
C ALA A 310 12.02 6.21 26.08
N ALA A 311 12.29 6.20 27.38
CA ALA A 311 12.47 4.97 28.17
C ALA A 311 11.19 4.14 28.35
N LEU A 312 10.01 4.72 28.08
CA LEU A 312 8.72 4.04 28.26
C LEU A 312 8.53 2.90 27.24
N PHE A 313 9.07 3.06 26.04
CA PHE A 313 8.89 2.12 24.93
C PHE A 313 10.22 1.51 24.51
N ARG A 314 10.22 0.21 24.22
CA ARG A 314 11.38 -0.44 23.60
C ARG A 314 11.45 -0.03 22.13
N PRO A 315 12.64 0.30 21.58
CA PRO A 315 12.79 0.52 20.14
C PRO A 315 12.34 -0.75 19.39
N SER A 316 11.53 -0.54 18.35
CA SER A 316 11.12 -1.61 17.44
C SER A 316 12.12 -1.74 16.30
N SER A 317 12.42 -2.97 15.89
CA SER A 317 13.23 -3.21 14.70
C SER A 317 12.49 -2.75 13.46
N THR A 318 13.16 -2.05 12.55
CA THR A 318 12.59 -1.57 11.29
C THR A 318 12.09 -2.72 10.42
N THR A 319 12.77 -3.87 10.44
CA THR A 319 12.34 -5.08 9.73
C THR A 319 11.02 -5.64 10.24
N VAL A 320 10.82 -5.65 11.56
CA VAL A 320 9.55 -6.12 12.16
C VAL A 320 8.41 -5.20 11.77
N VAL A 321 8.65 -3.88 11.76
CA VAL A 321 7.66 -2.92 11.27
C VAL A 321 7.38 -3.15 9.79
N ALA A 322 8.40 -3.37 8.97
CA ALA A 322 8.23 -3.65 7.54
C ALA A 322 7.37 -4.88 7.26
N MET A 323 7.68 -6.00 7.94
CA MET A 323 6.93 -7.25 7.81
C MET A 323 5.50 -7.08 8.30
N ALA A 324 5.31 -6.41 9.44
CA ALA A 324 3.97 -6.14 9.98
C ALA A 324 3.16 -5.25 9.03
N SER A 325 3.75 -4.20 8.46
CA SER A 325 3.08 -3.33 7.51
C SER A 325 2.71 -4.04 6.22
N PHE A 326 3.59 -4.91 5.70
CA PHE A 326 3.30 -5.69 4.51
C PHE A 326 2.12 -6.64 4.72
N LEU A 327 2.12 -7.40 5.81
CA LEU A 327 1.02 -8.30 6.16
C LEU A 327 -0.27 -7.53 6.45
N PHE A 328 -0.17 -6.44 7.21
CA PHE A 328 -1.32 -5.61 7.56
C PHE A 328 -1.94 -4.95 6.33
N ALA A 329 -1.16 -4.40 5.40
CA ALA A 329 -1.69 -3.77 4.19
C ALA A 329 -2.57 -4.76 3.40
N GLY A 330 -2.09 -5.99 3.18
CA GLY A 330 -2.87 -7.00 2.46
C GLY A 330 -4.11 -7.49 3.22
N LEU A 331 -3.94 -7.87 4.49
CA LEU A 331 -5.03 -8.38 5.32
C LEU A 331 -6.09 -7.30 5.60
N SER A 332 -5.66 -6.08 5.89
CA SER A 332 -6.58 -4.96 6.15
C SER A 332 -7.36 -4.60 4.89
N THR A 333 -6.75 -4.61 3.70
CA THR A 333 -7.48 -4.36 2.45
C THR A 333 -8.59 -5.39 2.24
N ASN A 334 -8.29 -6.69 2.46
CA ASN A 334 -9.31 -7.73 2.32
C ASN A 334 -10.37 -7.67 3.41
N ALA A 335 -9.98 -7.38 4.65
CA ALA A 335 -10.93 -7.18 5.75
C ALA A 335 -11.84 -5.96 5.51
N GLN A 336 -11.30 -4.87 4.98
CA GLN A 336 -12.06 -3.66 4.64
C GLN A 336 -13.10 -3.92 3.53
N ASN A 337 -12.78 -4.80 2.58
CA ASN A 337 -13.72 -5.23 1.54
C ASN A 337 -14.78 -6.21 2.05
N ALA A 338 -14.43 -7.09 3.00
CA ALA A 338 -15.34 -8.10 3.54
C ALA A 338 -16.23 -7.58 4.68
N TRP A 339 -15.89 -6.45 5.32
CA TRP A 339 -16.59 -5.97 6.51
C TRP A 339 -17.56 -4.82 6.20
N LEU A 340 -18.86 -5.09 6.33
CA LEU A 340 -19.94 -4.14 6.01
C LEU A 340 -19.81 -2.75 6.68
N PRO A 341 -19.48 -2.63 7.98
CA PRO A 341 -19.30 -1.31 8.61
C PRO A 341 -18.20 -0.48 7.95
N THR A 342 -17.14 -1.11 7.43
CA THR A 342 -16.09 -0.39 6.72
C THR A 342 -16.56 0.10 5.36
N LEU A 343 -17.30 -0.72 4.61
CA LEU A 343 -17.92 -0.32 3.35
C LEU A 343 -18.89 0.87 3.55
N LEU A 344 -19.72 0.80 4.59
CA LEU A 344 -20.64 1.88 4.96
C LEU A 344 -19.89 3.14 5.41
N LEU A 345 -18.74 2.99 6.07
CA LEU A 345 -17.89 4.12 6.44
C LEU A 345 -17.31 4.80 5.20
N TYR A 346 -16.74 4.03 4.26
CA TYR A 346 -16.21 4.55 2.99
C TYR A 346 -17.28 5.33 2.21
N THR A 347 -18.45 4.72 2.01
CA THR A 347 -19.55 5.35 1.26
C THR A 347 -20.11 6.60 1.95
N ARG A 348 -20.25 6.59 3.28
CA ARG A 348 -20.71 7.77 4.05
C ARG A 348 -19.72 8.92 4.02
N ILE A 349 -18.42 8.63 4.10
CA ILE A 349 -17.38 9.66 4.01
C ILE A 349 -17.34 10.28 2.61
N SER A 350 -17.62 9.51 1.56
CA SER A 350 -17.68 10.02 0.18
C SER A 350 -18.96 10.80 -0.14
N LYS A 351 -20.04 10.65 0.64
CA LYS A 351 -21.34 11.32 0.43
C LYS A 351 -21.27 12.84 0.17
N PRO A 352 -20.60 13.68 0.98
CA PRO A 352 -20.57 15.13 0.76
C PRO A 352 -19.84 15.55 -0.52
N LEU A 353 -19.05 14.65 -1.11
CA LEU A 353 -18.22 14.89 -2.29
C LEU A 353 -18.67 14.02 -3.48
N TYR A 354 -19.93 13.59 -3.43
CA TYR A 354 -20.59 12.81 -4.46
C TYR A 354 -21.49 13.73 -5.26
N GLU A 355 -21.27 13.78 -6.58
CA GLU A 355 -22.16 14.47 -7.51
C GLU A 355 -22.69 13.46 -8.53
N ALA A 356 -23.99 13.51 -8.76
CA ALA A 356 -24.69 12.65 -9.71
C ALA A 356 -25.37 13.49 -10.79
N SER A 357 -25.42 12.97 -12.02
CA SER A 357 -26.28 13.53 -13.07
C SER A 357 -27.76 13.34 -12.71
N SER A 358 -28.65 14.11 -13.34
CA SER A 358 -30.11 14.04 -13.15
C SER A 358 -30.68 12.63 -13.30
N ASP A 359 -30.08 11.84 -14.19
CA ASP A 359 -30.51 10.48 -14.53
C ASP A 359 -29.87 9.43 -13.61
N GLY A 360 -28.91 9.84 -12.77
CA GLY A 360 -28.21 9.00 -11.81
C GLY A 360 -27.28 7.94 -12.41
N GLU A 361 -27.09 7.90 -13.74
CA GLU A 361 -26.26 6.91 -14.45
C GLU A 361 -24.78 7.25 -14.46
N TYR A 362 -24.47 8.55 -14.48
CA TYR A 362 -23.12 9.07 -14.33
C TYR A 362 -22.92 9.71 -12.95
N CYS A 363 -21.78 9.41 -12.32
CA CYS A 363 -21.40 10.02 -11.06
C CYS A 363 -19.93 10.42 -11.01
N THR A 364 -19.63 11.43 -10.19
CA THR A 364 -18.27 11.79 -9.82
C THR A 364 -18.08 11.57 -8.32
N THR A 365 -16.87 11.17 -7.95
CA THR A 365 -16.52 10.86 -6.56
C THR A 365 -15.10 11.31 -6.25
N GLN A 366 -14.89 11.77 -5.01
CA GLN A 366 -13.58 12.13 -4.50
C GLN A 366 -12.93 10.95 -3.75
N VAL A 367 -11.71 10.61 -4.15
CA VAL A 367 -10.90 9.53 -3.58
C VAL A 367 -10.11 10.00 -2.35
N LEU A 368 -9.89 11.32 -2.21
CA LEU A 368 -9.07 11.90 -1.13
C LEU A 368 -9.46 11.40 0.28
N PRO A 369 -10.76 11.39 0.68
CA PRO A 369 -11.12 10.92 2.02
C PRO A 369 -10.80 9.43 2.24
N ALA A 370 -11.04 8.61 1.21
CA ALA A 370 -10.72 7.18 1.23
C ALA A 370 -9.21 6.95 1.38
N SER A 371 -8.39 7.73 0.65
CA SER A 371 -6.93 7.70 0.75
C SER A 371 -6.40 8.13 2.12
N ILE A 372 -7.01 9.14 2.74
CA ILE A 372 -6.67 9.57 4.10
C ILE A 372 -6.98 8.45 5.10
N MET A 373 -8.18 7.87 5.03
CA MET A 373 -8.57 6.78 5.93
C MET A 373 -7.64 5.57 5.78
N TYR A 374 -7.31 5.20 4.54
CA TYR A 374 -6.36 4.13 4.28
C TYR A 374 -4.96 4.45 4.85
N SER A 375 -4.47 5.67 4.65
CA SER A 375 -3.19 6.13 5.20
C SER A 375 -3.16 6.11 6.73
N VAL A 376 -4.24 6.55 7.39
CA VAL A 376 -4.39 6.52 8.86
C VAL A 376 -4.35 5.08 9.38
N SER A 377 -4.98 4.13 8.67
CA SER A 377 -4.93 2.72 9.04
C SER A 377 -3.50 2.17 9.04
N LEU A 378 -2.66 2.59 8.08
CA LEU A 378 -1.26 2.21 7.97
C LEU A 378 -0.37 2.89 9.03
N CYS A 379 -0.74 4.11 9.44
CA CYS A 379 -0.11 4.80 10.56
C CYS A 379 -0.41 4.13 11.91
N ALA A 380 -1.48 3.32 12.03
CA ALA A 380 -1.79 2.63 13.28
C ALA A 380 -0.81 1.50 13.63
N ILE A 381 -0.08 0.96 12.65
CA ILE A 381 0.76 -0.25 12.80
C ILE A 381 1.82 -0.14 13.92
N PRO A 382 2.62 0.93 14.02
CA PRO A 382 3.59 1.05 15.12
C PRO A 382 2.94 1.04 16.50
N PHE A 383 1.74 1.59 16.64
CA PHE A 383 0.98 1.55 17.90
C PHE A 383 0.51 0.13 18.23
N LEU A 384 0.00 -0.59 17.24
CA LEU A 384 -0.41 -1.99 17.38
C LEU A 384 0.76 -2.90 17.81
N LEU A 385 1.99 -2.59 17.38
CA LEU A 385 3.18 -3.32 17.81
C LEU A 385 3.70 -2.89 19.19
N ALA A 386 3.58 -1.61 19.54
CA ALA A 386 4.15 -1.04 20.77
C ALA A 386 3.26 -1.25 22.00
N ILE A 387 1.94 -1.07 21.88
CA ILE A 387 1.00 -1.09 23.02
C ILE A 387 0.96 -2.46 23.71
N PRO A 388 0.80 -3.60 23.01
CA PRO A 388 0.74 -4.91 23.67
C PRO A 388 2.02 -5.24 24.43
N ARG A 389 3.19 -4.87 23.87
CA ARG A 389 4.48 -5.07 24.54
C ARG A 389 4.59 -4.23 25.80
N PHE A 390 4.05 -3.01 25.77
CA PHE A 390 4.01 -2.13 26.92
C PHE A 390 3.06 -2.64 28.03
N THR A 391 1.85 -3.08 27.66
CA THR A 391 0.88 -3.61 28.62
C THR A 391 1.38 -4.90 29.25
N LEU A 392 1.94 -5.84 28.48
CA LEU A 392 2.53 -7.08 28.99
C LEU A 392 3.70 -6.83 29.96
N ARG A 393 4.54 -5.81 29.69
CA ARG A 393 5.60 -5.41 30.62
C ARG A 393 5.05 -4.90 31.93
N ARG A 394 4.08 -3.97 31.89
CA ARG A 394 3.43 -3.47 33.11
C ARG A 394 2.74 -4.58 33.90
N LEU A 395 2.06 -5.49 33.22
CA LEU A 395 1.42 -6.65 33.87
C LEU A 395 2.44 -7.57 34.53
N ARG A 396 3.59 -7.81 33.87
CA ARG A 396 4.69 -8.60 34.44
C ARG A 396 5.31 -7.91 35.66
N ASP A 397 5.56 -6.60 35.57
CA ASP A 397 6.13 -5.82 36.67
C ASP A 397 5.16 -5.73 37.87
N TRP A 398 3.84 -5.75 37.60
CA TRP A 398 2.80 -5.81 38.65
C TRP A 398 2.70 -7.20 39.29
N ARG A 399 2.79 -8.29 38.51
CA ARG A 399 2.74 -9.68 39.04
C ARG A 399 4.02 -10.13 39.73
N HIS A 400 5.18 -9.60 39.34
CA HIS A 400 6.48 -9.97 39.91
C HIS A 400 7.27 -8.72 40.35
N PRO A 401 6.86 -8.05 41.44
CA PRO A 401 7.54 -6.85 41.94
C PRO A 401 9.00 -7.10 42.37
N VAL A 402 9.37 -8.35 42.67
CA VAL A 402 10.71 -8.75 43.13
C VAL A 402 11.79 -8.65 42.04
N ALA A 403 11.41 -8.64 40.75
CA ALA A 403 12.37 -8.52 39.65
C ALA A 403 12.96 -7.10 39.47
N LYS A 404 12.48 -6.09 40.23
CA LYS A 404 13.00 -4.72 40.17
C LYS A 404 14.42 -4.55 40.73
N TYR A 405 14.90 -5.47 41.57
CA TYR A 405 16.19 -5.30 42.26
C TYR A 405 17.40 -5.93 41.55
N THR A 406 17.20 -6.80 40.55
CA THR A 406 18.31 -7.49 39.87
C THR A 406 18.79 -6.83 38.57
N GLN A 407 18.13 -5.78 38.05
CA GLN A 407 18.56 -5.08 36.83
C GLN A 407 19.41 -3.82 37.04
N VAL A 408 19.63 -3.36 38.28
CA VAL A 408 20.38 -2.12 38.55
C VAL A 408 21.91 -2.29 38.46
N VAL A 409 22.43 -3.52 38.37
CA VAL A 409 23.90 -3.77 38.33
C VAL A 409 24.45 -3.88 36.89
N GLY A 410 23.62 -3.83 35.85
CA GLY A 410 24.03 -4.22 34.49
C GLY A 410 24.10 -3.14 33.40
N VAL A 411 23.88 -1.84 33.69
CA VAL A 411 23.84 -0.81 32.65
C VAL A 411 24.60 0.46 33.07
N PHE A 412 25.93 0.35 33.13
CA PHE A 412 26.84 1.50 33.07
C PHE A 412 27.82 1.26 31.91
N CYS A 413 27.39 1.54 30.69
CA CYS A 413 28.27 2.02 29.61
C CYS A 413 27.42 2.31 28.37
N TYR A 414 27.02 3.57 28.19
CA TYR A 414 26.90 4.29 26.91
C TYR A 414 26.26 5.65 27.21
N SER A 415 27.03 6.50 27.89
CA SER A 415 26.79 7.94 27.98
C SER A 415 28.12 8.65 27.75
N ALA A 416 28.49 8.80 26.49
CA ALA A 416 29.39 9.86 26.04
C ALA A 416 29.37 9.87 24.51
N ILE A 417 28.82 10.93 23.94
CA ILE A 417 29.24 11.66 22.73
C ILE A 417 28.03 12.50 22.33
N GLY A 418 28.08 13.78 22.68
CA GLY A 418 27.00 14.73 22.43
C GLY A 418 27.24 16.09 23.06
N LYS A 419 28.48 16.61 22.99
CA LYS A 419 28.80 18.04 23.07
C LYS A 419 30.04 18.32 22.19
N SER A 420 30.02 19.48 21.55
CA SER A 420 31.04 20.16 20.72
C SER A 420 31.41 19.55 19.36
N LEU A 421 30.74 20.02 18.31
CA LEU A 421 31.33 20.93 17.31
C LEU A 421 30.21 21.72 16.63
#